data_AF-A0A1V1PLP3-F1
#
_entry.id   AF-A0A1V1PLP3-F1
#
_cell.length_a   1.000
_cell.length_b   1.000
_cell.length_c   1.000
_cell.angle_alpha   90.00
_cell.angle_beta   90.00
_cell.angle_gamma   90.00
#
_symmetry.space_group_name_H-M   'P 1'
#
loop_
_entity.id
_entity.type
_entity.pdbx_description
1 polymer ?
#
loop_
_entity_poly.entity_id
_entity_poly.type
_entity_poly.pdbx_seq_one_letter_code
_entity_poly.pdbx_strand_id
1 'polypeptide(L)'
;MDAKTKISAAEFQNNFGRYTVAARQAPVVVTHYGRDDLVVLSAAEYERMRATFRRVVVLDETTPDEAAELIRALAAAPKTPEAVALDHLMDDSAGAAKA
;
A
#
# COMPACT_ATOMS: atom_id res chain seq x y z
N MET A 1 -14.50 -5.99 4.09
CA MET A 1 -13.75 -7.27 4.27
C MET A 1 -13.23 -7.19 5.69
N ASP A 2 -14.00 -7.67 6.67
CA ASP A 2 -13.78 -7.34 8.08
C ASP A 2 -13.82 -8.58 8.98
N ALA A 3 -13.10 -9.64 8.61
CA ALA A 3 -12.81 -10.73 9.53
C ALA A 3 -11.44 -10.48 10.21
N LYS A 4 -11.26 -9.29 10.79
CA LYS A 4 -10.05 -8.93 11.55
C LYS A 4 -10.18 -9.55 12.95
N THR A 5 -9.53 -10.71 13.15
CA THR A 5 -9.46 -11.31 14.48
C THR A 5 -8.58 -10.42 15.37
N LYS A 6 -9.14 -9.89 16.46
CA LYS A 6 -8.47 -8.99 17.38
C LYS A 6 -8.38 -9.64 18.76
N ILE A 7 -7.18 -9.78 19.29
CA ILE A 7 -6.87 -10.53 20.51
C ILE A 7 -5.91 -9.73 21.40
N SER A 8 -5.81 -10.09 22.68
CA SER A 8 -4.79 -9.52 23.56
C SER A 8 -3.43 -10.15 23.32
N ALA A 9 -2.35 -9.46 23.68
CA ALA A 9 -1.01 -10.03 23.67
C ALA A 9 -0.88 -11.28 24.54
N ALA A 10 -1.52 -11.29 25.71
CA ALA A 10 -1.55 -12.46 26.59
C ALA A 10 -2.24 -13.66 25.91
N GLU A 11 -3.35 -13.42 25.21
CA GLU A 11 -4.06 -14.45 24.46
C GLU A 11 -3.24 -14.98 23.28
N PHE A 12 -2.54 -14.09 22.57
CA PHE A 12 -1.63 -14.45 21.48
C PHE A 12 -0.47 -15.33 21.98
N GLN A 13 0.16 -14.95 23.10
CA GLN A 13 1.24 -15.71 23.73
C GLN A 13 0.77 -17.11 24.15
N ASN A 14 -0.39 -17.20 24.82
CA ASN A 14 -0.93 -18.47 25.32
C ASN A 14 -1.39 -19.43 24.21
N ASN A 15 -1.70 -18.91 23.01
CA ASN A 15 -2.26 -19.69 21.90
C ASN A 15 -1.48 -19.48 20.59
N PHE A 16 -0.16 -19.32 20.69
CA PHE A 16 0.70 -18.94 19.56
C PHE A 16 0.50 -19.82 18.30
N GLY A 17 0.43 -21.15 18.46
CA GLY A 17 0.23 -22.08 17.34
C GLY A 17 -1.11 -21.86 16.62
N ARG A 18 -2.19 -21.61 17.35
CA ARG A 18 -3.51 -21.35 16.78
C ARG A 18 -3.50 -20.06 15.96
N TYR A 19 -2.95 -18.99 16.53
CA TYR A 19 -2.99 -17.68 15.90
C TYR A 19 -1.98 -17.52 14.77
N THR A 20 -0.87 -18.25 14.77
CA THR A 20 0.04 -18.31 13.61
C THR A 20 -0.60 -19.02 12.42
N VAL A 21 -1.39 -20.07 12.64
CA VAL A 21 -2.19 -20.71 11.57
C VAL A 21 -3.26 -19.75 11.04
N ALA A 22 -3.97 -19.06 11.93
CA ALA A 22 -4.95 -18.04 11.53
C ALA A 22 -4.31 -16.91 10.71
N ALA A 23 -3.13 -16.42 11.14
CA ALA A 23 -2.36 -15.36 10.48
C ALA A 23 -1.86 -15.73 9.07
N ARG A 24 -1.84 -17.02 8.72
CA ARG A 24 -1.55 -17.47 7.35
C ARG A 24 -2.74 -17.28 6.40
N GLN A 25 -3.95 -17.22 6.94
CA GLN A 25 -5.18 -17.05 6.17
C GLN A 25 -5.66 -15.60 6.15
N ALA A 26 -5.59 -14.91 7.30
CA ALA A 26 -6.01 -13.52 7.43
C ALA A 26 -5.21 -12.81 8.54
N PRO A 27 -5.01 -11.48 8.46
CA PRO A 27 -4.32 -10.73 9.50
C PRO A 27 -4.97 -10.86 10.88
N VAL A 28 -4.14 -11.07 11.90
CA VAL A 28 -4.55 -11.07 13.31
C VAL A 28 -3.99 -9.84 13.99
N VAL A 29 -4.82 -9.12 14.75
CA VAL A 29 -4.37 -7.94 15.47
C VAL A 29 -4.24 -8.21 16.95
N VAL A 30 -3.03 -7.99 17.42
CA VAL A 30 -2.64 -8.10 18.81
C VAL A 30 -2.76 -6.73 19.44
N THR A 31 -3.39 -6.71 20.60
CA THR A 31 -3.62 -5.51 21.39
C THR A 31 -2.83 -5.51 22.68
N HIS A 32 -2.37 -4.33 23.06
CA HIS A 32 -1.85 -4.02 24.38
C HIS A 32 -2.65 -2.87 24.99
N TYR A 33 -3.10 -3.05 26.23
CA TYR A 33 -3.92 -2.05 26.94
C TYR A 33 -5.13 -1.54 26.14
N GLY A 34 -5.77 -2.43 25.37
CA GLY A 34 -6.96 -2.13 24.56
C GLY A 34 -6.71 -1.43 23.23
N ARG A 35 -5.46 -1.09 22.89
CA ARG A 35 -5.08 -0.45 21.62
C ARG A 35 -4.48 -1.47 20.65
N ASP A 36 -4.66 -1.24 19.35
CA ASP A 36 -3.97 -1.99 18.30
C ASP A 36 -2.46 -1.75 18.48
N ASP A 37 -1.70 -2.82 18.64
CA ASP A 37 -0.25 -2.76 18.90
C ASP A 37 0.56 -3.43 17.80
N LEU A 38 0.18 -4.65 17.41
CA LEU A 38 0.83 -5.40 16.34
C LEU A 38 -0.20 -6.06 15.41
N VAL A 39 0.16 -6.20 14.14
CA VAL A 39 -0.55 -7.06 13.18
C VAL A 39 0.34 -8.24 12.81
N VAL A 40 -0.15 -9.46 13.00
CA VAL A 40 0.52 -10.70 12.63
C VAL A 40 -0.08 -11.21 11.32
N LEU A 41 0.79 -11.48 10.36
CA LEU A 41 0.46 -12.03 9.04
C LEU A 41 1.58 -12.95 8.56
N SER A 42 1.32 -13.73 7.50
CA SER A 42 2.37 -14.52 6.87
C SER A 42 3.48 -13.63 6.27
N ALA A 43 4.73 -14.12 6.28
CA ALA A 43 5.84 -13.43 5.65
C ALA A 43 5.58 -13.13 4.15
N ALA A 44 4.98 -14.08 3.42
CA ALA A 44 4.64 -13.89 2.01
C ALA A 44 3.64 -12.74 1.79
N GLU A 45 2.64 -12.61 2.66
CA GLU A 45 1.70 -11.49 2.58
C GLU A 45 2.37 -10.16 2.90
N TYR A 46 3.29 -10.15 3.88
CA TYR A 46 4.06 -8.94 4.20
C TYR A 46 4.90 -8.49 3.00
N GLU A 47 5.57 -9.42 2.33
CA GLU A 47 6.36 -9.12 1.13
C GLU A 47 5.48 -8.61 -0.02
N ARG A 48 4.30 -9.22 -0.25
CA ARG A 48 3.33 -8.73 -1.26
C ARG A 48 2.85 -7.32 -0.97
N MET A 49 2.48 -7.05 0.29
CA MET A 49 2.07 -5.72 0.73
C MET A 49 3.22 -4.71 0.57
N ARG A 50 4.43 -5.07 0.98
CA ARG A 50 5.62 -4.21 0.86
C ARG A 50 5.93 -3.88 -0.61
N ALA A 51 5.86 -4.86 -1.51
CA ALA A 51 6.12 -4.66 -2.94
C ALA A 51 5.12 -3.70 -3.59
N THR A 52 3.88 -3.68 -3.09
CA THR A 52 2.80 -2.83 -3.62
C THR A 52 2.69 -1.51 -2.87
N PHE A 53 3.45 -1.32 -1.78
CA PHE A 53 3.40 -0.10 -1.00
C PHE A 53 3.80 1.10 -1.88
N ARG A 54 2.89 2.06 -2.00
CA ARG A 54 3.12 3.34 -2.67
C ARG A 54 3.08 4.43 -1.60
N ARG A 55 4.15 5.21 -1.53
CA ARG A 55 4.19 6.40 -0.68
C ARG A 55 3.41 7.51 -1.37
N VAL A 56 2.43 8.06 -0.67
CA VAL A 56 1.80 9.34 -1.06
C VAL A 56 2.70 10.46 -0.55
N VAL A 57 3.01 11.41 -1.42
CA VAL A 57 3.78 12.61 -1.07
C VAL A 57 2.93 13.83 -1.39
N VAL A 58 2.74 14.71 -0.40
CA VAL A 58 2.07 15.99 -0.56
C VAL A 58 3.15 17.05 -0.78
N LEU A 59 3.18 17.66 -1.96
CA LEU A 59 4.28 18.57 -2.33
C LEU A 59 4.38 19.78 -1.40
N ASP A 60 3.24 20.30 -0.90
CA ASP A 60 3.21 21.43 0.02
C ASP A 60 3.77 21.11 1.42
N GLU A 61 3.92 19.82 1.75
CA GLU A 61 4.54 19.35 2.99
C GLU A 61 6.05 19.07 2.81
N THR A 62 6.58 19.24 1.59
CA THR A 62 8.00 19.05 1.26
C THR A 62 8.73 20.37 1.10
N THR A 63 10.06 20.34 1.17
CA THR A 63 10.86 21.52 0.80
C THR A 63 10.79 21.78 -0.71
N PRO A 64 10.98 23.03 -1.19
CA PRO A 64 10.96 23.31 -2.63
C PRO A 64 11.96 22.48 -3.45
N ASP A 65 13.15 22.22 -2.89
CA ASP A 65 14.18 21.43 -3.56
C ASP A 65 13.77 19.95 -3.69
N GLU A 66 13.20 19.38 -2.63
CA GLU A 66 12.66 18.00 -2.62
C GLU A 66 11.48 17.86 -3.59
N ALA A 67 10.55 18.82 -3.59
CA ALA A 67 9.44 18.84 -4.55
C ALA A 67 9.96 18.86 -5.99
N ALA A 68 10.93 19.71 -6.30
CA ALA A 68 11.52 19.81 -7.62
C ALA A 68 12.23 18.51 -8.04
N GLU A 69 12.91 17.83 -7.12
CA GLU A 69 13.53 16.53 -7.36
C GLU A 69 12.48 15.45 -7.66
N LEU A 70 11.43 15.36 -6.86
CA LEU A 70 10.35 14.38 -7.03
C LEU A 70 9.61 14.58 -8.36
N ILE A 71 9.32 15.83 -8.75
CA ILE A 71 8.69 16.14 -10.03
C ILE A 71 9.58 15.70 -11.19
N ARG A 72 10.90 15.97 -11.13
CA ARG A 72 11.84 15.51 -12.16
C ARG A 72 11.88 13.98 -12.25
N ALA A 73 11.93 13.29 -11.12
CA ALA A 73 11.93 11.84 -11.08
C ALA A 73 10.64 11.26 -11.68
N LEU A 74 9.48 11.86 -11.37
CA LEU A 74 8.20 11.43 -11.93
C LEU A 74 8.13 11.63 -13.44
N ALA A 75 8.60 12.78 -13.94
CA ALA A 75 8.63 13.07 -15.38
C ALA A 75 9.56 12.13 -16.17
N ALA A 76 10.64 11.65 -15.55
CA ALA A 76 11.58 10.73 -16.16
C ALA A 76 11.22 9.23 -15.97
N ALA A 77 10.23 8.93 -15.13
CA ALA A 77 9.85 7.56 -14.83
C ALA A 77 9.31 6.86 -16.09
N PRO A 78 9.72 5.62 -16.39
CA PRO A 78 9.19 4.89 -17.51
C PRO A 78 7.70 4.60 -17.31
N LYS A 79 6.90 4.78 -18.36
CA LYS A 79 5.50 4.35 -18.38
C LYS A 79 5.43 2.83 -18.18
N THR A 80 4.45 2.36 -17.42
CA THR A 80 4.17 0.92 -17.34
C THR A 80 3.58 0.42 -18.67
N PRO A 81 3.71 -0.88 -19.01
CA PRO A 81 3.10 -1.43 -20.22
C PRO A 81 1.59 -1.17 -20.32
N GLU A 82 0.87 -1.23 -19.19
CA GLU A 82 -0.56 -0.93 -19.13
C GLU A 82 -0.82 0.54 -19.46
N ALA A 83 0.00 1.47 -18.95
CA ALA A 83 -0.13 2.89 -19.26
C ALA A 83 0.15 3.19 -20.74
N VAL A 84 1.16 2.53 -21.33
CA VAL A 84 1.45 2.65 -22.77
C VAL A 84 0.29 2.14 -23.62
N ALA A 85 -0.35 1.02 -23.23
CA ALA A 85 -1.50 0.48 -23.95
C ALA A 85 -2.70 1.45 -24.00
N LEU A 86 -2.79 2.39 -23.05
CA LEU A 86 -3.85 3.39 -22.96
C LEU A 86 -3.58 4.68 -23.75
N ASP A 87 -2.40 4.84 -24.38
CA ASP A 87 -2.05 6.09 -25.09
C ASP A 87 -3.07 6.44 -26.21
N HIS A 88 -3.72 5.43 -26.82
CA HIS A 88 -4.79 5.61 -27.83
C HIS A 88 -5.99 6.43 -27.33
N LEU A 89 -6.25 6.47 -26.02
CA LEU A 89 -7.33 7.27 -25.44
C LEU A 89 -7.05 8.79 -25.53
N MET A 90 -5.80 9.19 -25.77
CA MET A 90 -5.45 10.61 -25.90
C MET A 90 -5.61 11.12 -27.35
N ASP A 91 -5.61 10.22 -28.34
CA ASP A 91 -5.67 10.58 -29.76
C ASP A 91 -7.02 11.21 -30.16
N ASP A 92 -8.12 10.77 -29.55
CA ASP A 92 -9.48 11.29 -29.82
C ASP A 92 -9.70 12.71 -29.27
N SER A 93 -8.91 13.15 -28.28
CA SER A 93 -9.05 14.47 -27.66
C SER A 93 -8.36 15.61 -28.45
N ALA A 94 -7.44 15.27 -29.36
CA ALA A 94 -6.73 16.25 -30.18
C ALA A 94 -7.61 16.87 -31.29
N GLY A 95 -8.74 16.22 -31.65
CA GLY A 95 -9.66 16.70 -32.69
C GLY A 95 -10.72 17.70 -32.23
N ALA A 96 -11.03 17.79 -30.93
CA ALA A 96 -12.15 18.58 -30.43
C ALA A 96 -11.81 20.05 -30.09
N ALA A 97 -10.53 20.44 -30.06
CA ALA A 97 -10.09 21.81 -29.75
C ALA A 97 -9.91 22.71 -30.99
N LYS A 98 -10.36 22.26 -32.16
CA LYS A 98 -10.35 23.03 -33.43
C LYS A 98 -11.75 23.07 -34.04
N ALA A 99 -12.66 23.83 -33.43
CA ALA A 99 -13.90 24.29 -34.06
C ALA A 99 -14.30 25.66 -33.49
#